data_AF-A0A2E3S7Q0-F1
#
_entry.id   AF-A0A2E3S7Q0-F1
#
_cell.length_a   1.000
_cell.length_b   1.000
_cell.length_c   1.000
_cell.angle_alpha   90.00
_cell.angle_beta   90.00
_cell.angle_gamma   90.00
#
_symmetry.space_group_name_H-M   'P 1'
#
loop_
_entity.id
_entity.type
_entity.pdbx_description
1 polymer ?
#
loop_
_entity_poly.entity_id
_entity_poly.type
_entity_poly.pdbx_seq_one_letter_code
_entity_poly.pdbx_strand_id
1 'polypeptide(L)'
;MTKNKKRHWFWNLLIVLTVIFCVAAFVLHYKNYSAIEEGEFKIYSGIYRQQIPLSEIDTISLVGRLPQMERRNGFSWFAREKGVFNDSLTNSTTYVFVDDLRQQKVKVVHHDSLKLFFNFTDSLKTMTTYETLKNMVDGPE
;
A
#
# COMPACT_ATOMS: atom_id res chain seq x y z
N MET A 1 43.52 -13.77 40.60
CA MET A 1 43.03 -12.82 39.59
C MET A 1 41.89 -13.45 38.79
N THR A 2 40.67 -13.46 39.32
CA THR A 2 39.50 -13.97 38.60
C THR A 2 38.89 -12.82 37.80
N LYS A 3 39.24 -12.75 36.50
CA LYS A 3 38.59 -11.80 35.56
C LYS A 3 37.10 -12.13 35.52
N ASN A 4 36.28 -11.35 36.21
CA ASN A 4 34.84 -11.33 36.03
C ASN A 4 34.54 -11.01 34.56
N LYS A 5 34.36 -12.04 33.73
CA LYS A 5 33.81 -11.88 32.38
C LYS A 5 32.39 -11.36 32.56
N LYS A 6 32.19 -10.04 32.47
CA LYS A 6 30.84 -9.44 32.41
C LYS A 6 30.13 -10.08 31.22
N ARG A 7 29.20 -10.98 31.52
CA ARG A 7 28.51 -11.79 30.51
C ARG A 7 27.53 -10.87 29.79
N HIS A 8 27.95 -10.30 28.65
CA HIS A 8 27.13 -9.46 27.77
C HIS A 8 25.91 -10.19 27.16
N TRP A 9 25.61 -11.40 27.61
CA TRP A 9 24.55 -12.25 27.11
C TRP A 9 23.16 -11.58 27.20
N PHE A 10 22.87 -10.85 28.28
CA PHE A 10 21.61 -10.10 28.39
C PHE A 10 21.49 -9.02 27.30
N TRP A 11 22.56 -8.25 27.07
CA TRP A 11 22.58 -7.21 26.03
C TRP A 11 22.52 -7.81 24.63
N ASN A 12 23.21 -8.93 24.39
CA ASN A 12 23.13 -9.64 23.11
C ASN A 12 21.73 -10.17 22.85
N LEU A 13 21.07 -10.74 23.88
CA LEU A 13 19.68 -11.20 23.78
C LEU A 13 18.75 -10.04 23.45
N LEU A 14 18.91 -8.91 24.15
CA LEU A 14 18.10 -7.71 23.92
C LEU A 14 18.28 -7.20 22.48
N ILE A 15 19.52 -7.11 21.98
CA ILE A 15 19.81 -6.70 20.60
C ILE A 15 19.14 -7.64 19.60
N VAL A 16 19.26 -8.96 19.79
CA VAL A 16 18.64 -9.95 18.89
C VAL A 16 17.11 -9.79 18.88
N LEU A 17 16.49 -9.65 20.05
CA LEU A 17 15.04 -9.43 20.16
C LEU A 17 14.62 -8.13 19.47
N THR A 18 15.37 -7.04 19.64
CA THR A 18 15.10 -5.78 18.95
C THR A 18 15.18 -5.94 17.44
N VAL A 19 16.22 -6.61 16.92
CA VAL A 19 16.37 -6.84 15.47
C VAL A 19 15.21 -7.68 14.93
N ILE A 20 14.82 -8.76 15.63
CA ILE A 20 13.66 -9.58 15.24
C ILE A 20 12.39 -8.72 15.19
N PHE A 21 12.16 -7.88 16.19
CA PHE A 21 10.99 -7.01 16.22
C PHE A 21 10.98 -6.00 15.07
N CYS A 22 12.13 -5.37 14.77
CA CYS A 22 12.26 -4.47 13.62
C CYS A 22 11.98 -5.18 12.29
N VAL A 23 12.48 -6.40 12.10
CA VAL A 23 12.23 -7.20 10.89
C VAL A 23 10.76 -7.60 10.81
N ALA A 24 10.14 -8.03 11.90
CA ALA A 24 8.73 -8.39 11.94
C ALA A 24 7.83 -7.19 11.60
N ALA A 25 8.10 -6.03 12.20
CA ALA A 25 7.41 -4.79 11.89
C ALA A 25 7.59 -4.40 10.42
N PHE A 26 8.81 -4.51 9.88
CA PHE A 26 9.07 -4.26 8.47
C PHE A 26 8.23 -5.18 7.57
N VAL A 27 8.24 -6.50 7.81
CA VAL A 27 7.48 -7.48 7.02
C VAL A 27 5.98 -7.19 7.07
N LEU A 28 5.44 -6.84 8.23
CA LEU A 28 4.01 -6.53 8.41
C LEU A 28 3.60 -5.26 7.66
N HIS A 29 4.43 -4.22 7.67
CA HIS A 29 4.13 -2.96 6.96
C HIS A 29 4.54 -2.98 5.48
N TYR A 30 5.21 -4.03 5.03
CA TYR A 30 5.76 -4.11 3.68
C TYR A 30 4.70 -4.33 2.60
N LYS A 31 3.66 -5.12 2.89
CA LYS A 31 2.62 -5.51 1.91
C LYS A 31 1.40 -4.60 2.00
N ASN A 32 0.64 -4.55 0.91
CA ASN A 32 -0.68 -3.94 0.95
C ASN A 32 -1.73 -4.92 1.49
N TYR A 33 -2.60 -4.42 2.36
CA TYR A 33 -3.74 -5.13 2.90
C TYR A 33 -5.01 -4.43 2.46
N SER A 34 -6.03 -5.19 2.13
CA SER A 34 -7.32 -4.66 1.68
C SER A 34 -8.46 -5.46 2.29
N ALA A 35 -9.57 -4.79 2.53
CA ALA A 35 -10.83 -5.36 2.96
C ALA A 35 -11.98 -4.60 2.28
N ILE A 36 -13.09 -5.31 2.02
CA ILE A 36 -14.34 -4.70 1.56
C ILE A 36 -15.40 -5.10 2.58
N GLU A 37 -15.80 -4.16 3.40
CA GLU A 37 -16.68 -4.40 4.55
C GLU A 37 -17.56 -3.17 4.75
N GLU A 38 -18.81 -3.37 5.19
CA GLU A 38 -19.73 -2.26 5.55
C GLU A 38 -19.99 -1.26 4.40
N GLY A 39 -19.86 -1.69 3.14
CA GLY A 39 -20.03 -0.81 1.98
C GLY A 39 -18.83 0.10 1.69
N GLU A 40 -17.67 -0.18 2.29
CA GLU A 40 -16.43 0.57 2.07
C GLU A 40 -15.30 -0.32 1.55
N PHE A 41 -14.51 0.22 0.63
CA PHE A 41 -13.21 -0.32 0.28
C PHE A 41 -12.12 0.26 1.19
N LYS A 42 -11.51 -0.60 2.00
CA LYS A 42 -10.43 -0.23 2.94
C LYS A 42 -9.12 -0.79 2.41
N ILE A 43 -8.09 0.06 2.29
CA ILE A 43 -6.75 -0.36 1.90
C ILE A 43 -5.68 0.28 2.80
N TYR A 44 -4.70 -0.53 3.18
CA TYR A 44 -3.61 -0.17 4.07
C TYR A 44 -2.28 -0.45 3.39
N SER A 45 -1.38 0.53 3.44
CA SER A 45 -0.05 0.47 2.85
C SER A 45 0.97 1.04 3.82
N GLY A 46 1.56 0.18 4.65
CA GLY A 46 2.45 0.60 5.72
C GLY A 46 1.73 1.48 6.75
N ILE A 47 2.03 2.77 6.76
CA ILE A 47 1.39 3.78 7.63
C ILE A 47 0.22 4.52 6.95
N TYR A 48 0.06 4.33 5.64
CA TYR A 48 -1.02 4.96 4.87
C TYR A 48 -2.28 4.11 4.91
N ARG A 49 -3.44 4.77 5.00
CA ARG A 49 -4.76 4.16 4.95
C ARG A 49 -5.66 4.96 4.03
N GLN A 50 -6.48 4.29 3.25
CA GLN A 50 -7.63 4.86 2.57
C GLN A 50 -8.87 4.02 2.88
N GLN A 51 -9.99 4.70 3.07
CA GLN A 51 -11.31 4.12 3.24
C GLN A 51 -12.21 4.89 2.28
N ILE A 52 -12.73 4.18 1.29
CA ILE A 52 -13.49 4.79 0.20
C ILE A 52 -14.86 4.11 0.20
N PRO A 53 -15.93 4.83 0.55
CA PRO A 53 -17.30 4.34 0.38
C PRO A 53 -17.51 3.90 -1.07
N LEU A 54 -18.07 2.71 -1.28
CA LEU A 54 -18.27 2.17 -2.63
C LEU A 54 -19.20 3.07 -3.47
N SER A 55 -20.12 3.78 -2.82
CA SER A 55 -21.03 4.76 -3.43
C SER A 55 -20.34 6.03 -3.95
N GLU A 56 -19.12 6.32 -3.49
CA GLU A 56 -18.35 7.52 -3.86
C GLU A 56 -17.23 7.21 -4.87
N ILE A 57 -17.19 5.96 -5.36
CA ILE A 57 -16.28 5.56 -6.42
C ILE A 57 -16.89 5.96 -7.76
N ASP A 58 -16.23 6.88 -8.46
CA ASP A 58 -16.67 7.38 -9.77
C ASP A 58 -16.24 6.43 -10.90
N THR A 59 -15.04 5.87 -10.80
CA THR A 59 -14.49 5.00 -11.85
C THR A 59 -13.42 4.07 -11.31
N ILE A 60 -13.48 2.82 -11.77
CA ILE A 60 -12.43 1.80 -11.56
C ILE A 60 -11.90 1.35 -12.92
N SER A 61 -10.58 1.34 -13.07
CA SER A 61 -9.91 0.92 -14.31
C SER A 61 -8.55 0.27 -14.03
N LEU A 62 -8.08 -0.58 -14.95
CA LEU A 62 -6.72 -1.12 -14.94
C LEU A 62 -5.79 -0.21 -15.74
N VAL A 63 -4.61 0.08 -15.19
CA VAL A 63 -3.57 0.85 -15.85
C VAL A 63 -2.23 0.10 -15.84
N GLY A 64 -1.48 0.20 -16.93
CA GLY A 64 -0.15 -0.39 -17.03
C GLY A 64 0.96 0.44 -16.40
N ARG A 65 0.77 1.77 -16.28
CA ARG A 65 1.77 2.71 -15.75
C ARG A 65 1.11 3.80 -14.92
N LEU A 66 1.85 4.31 -13.94
CA LEU A 66 1.45 5.50 -13.18
C LEU A 66 1.70 6.75 -14.02
N PRO A 67 0.90 7.82 -13.86
CA PRO A 67 1.19 9.11 -14.46
C PRO A 67 2.46 9.73 -13.87
N GLN A 68 2.97 10.80 -14.50
CA GLN A 68 4.03 11.60 -13.89
C GLN A 68 3.46 12.37 -12.69
N MET A 69 4.17 12.29 -11.57
CA MET A 69 3.73 12.87 -10.30
C MET A 69 4.93 13.34 -9.49
N GLU A 70 4.70 14.33 -8.64
CA GLU A 70 5.66 14.78 -7.64
C GLU A 70 5.34 14.16 -6.28
N ARG A 71 6.36 13.59 -5.63
CA ARG A 71 6.18 12.98 -4.30
C ARG A 71 5.99 14.07 -3.25
N ARG A 72 4.85 14.05 -2.56
CA ARG A 72 4.61 14.88 -1.37
C ARG A 72 5.11 14.18 -0.11
N ASN A 73 4.75 12.91 0.07
CA ASN A 73 5.31 12.02 1.09
C ASN A 73 5.34 10.59 0.56
N GLY A 74 6.19 9.74 1.12
CA GLY A 74 6.29 8.34 0.70
C GLY A 74 7.69 7.90 0.36
N PHE A 75 7.76 6.71 -0.23
CA PHE A 75 9.01 6.10 -0.65
C PHE A 75 8.83 5.34 -1.95
N SER A 76 9.92 5.23 -2.69
CA SER A 76 10.04 4.31 -3.82
C SER A 76 11.26 3.43 -3.57
N TRP A 77 11.06 2.11 -3.56
CA TRP A 77 12.12 1.13 -3.36
C TRP A 77 11.93 -0.01 -4.35
N PHE A 78 12.90 -0.16 -5.26
CA PHE A 78 12.88 -1.20 -6.27
C PHE A 78 11.63 -1.04 -7.15
N ALA A 79 10.78 -2.05 -7.24
CA ALA A 79 9.51 -1.94 -7.95
C ALA A 79 8.36 -1.43 -7.06
N ARG A 80 8.60 -0.89 -5.86
CA ARG A 80 7.53 -0.40 -4.97
C ARG A 80 7.45 1.10 -4.96
N GLU A 81 6.23 1.61 -4.87
CA GLU A 81 5.96 3.02 -4.69
C GLU A 81 4.75 3.20 -3.76
N LYS A 82 4.98 3.88 -2.64
CA LYS A 82 4.01 4.02 -1.56
C LYS A 82 4.00 5.42 -0.99
N GLY A 83 2.84 6.08 -0.99
CA GLY A 83 2.64 7.37 -0.33
C GLY A 83 1.63 8.27 -1.02
N VAL A 84 1.75 9.56 -0.76
CA VAL A 84 0.91 10.62 -1.31
C VAL A 84 1.74 11.47 -2.27
N PHE A 85 1.19 11.64 -3.47
CA PHE A 85 1.80 12.32 -4.58
C PHE A 85 0.86 13.40 -5.11
N ASN A 86 1.40 14.37 -5.83
CA ASN A 86 0.64 15.34 -6.58
C ASN A 86 0.77 15.02 -8.06
N ASP A 87 -0.36 14.93 -8.76
CA ASP A 87 -0.37 14.79 -10.22
C ASP A 87 0.34 15.99 -10.87
N SER A 88 1.36 15.76 -11.68
CA SER A 88 2.16 16.86 -12.25
C SER A 88 1.37 17.74 -13.24
N LEU A 89 0.26 17.24 -13.78
CA LEU A 89 -0.57 17.98 -14.74
C LEU A 89 -1.74 18.69 -14.04
N THR A 90 -2.42 17.99 -13.13
CA THR A 90 -3.64 18.51 -12.49
C THR A 90 -3.42 19.04 -11.07
N ASN A 91 -2.22 18.88 -10.52
CA ASN A 91 -1.87 19.17 -9.11
C ASN A 91 -2.83 18.53 -8.09
N SER A 92 -3.52 17.45 -8.48
CA SER A 92 -4.49 16.75 -7.64
C SER A 92 -3.77 15.74 -6.74
N THR A 93 -4.23 15.63 -5.48
CA THR A 93 -3.72 14.63 -4.55
C THR A 93 -4.00 13.22 -5.05
N THR A 94 -2.95 12.40 -5.11
CA THR A 94 -2.97 11.02 -5.59
C THR A 94 -2.33 10.10 -4.56
N TYR A 95 -3.05 9.07 -4.15
CA TYR A 95 -2.54 8.01 -3.29
C TYR A 95 -1.96 6.91 -4.17
N VAL A 96 -0.73 6.49 -3.88
CA VAL A 96 -0.06 5.41 -4.61
C VAL A 96 0.30 4.34 -3.61
N PHE A 97 -0.35 3.18 -3.68
CA PHE A 97 -0.11 2.00 -2.85
C PHE A 97 0.27 0.83 -3.76
N VAL A 98 1.45 0.88 -4.38
CA VAL A 98 1.88 -0.09 -5.40
C VAL A 98 3.00 -0.98 -4.86
N ASP A 99 2.72 -2.28 -4.78
CA ASP A 99 3.66 -3.31 -4.37
C ASP A 99 4.60 -3.76 -5.51
N ASP A 100 4.19 -3.61 -6.77
CA ASP A 100 5.03 -3.90 -7.95
C ASP A 100 4.69 -3.02 -9.16
N LEU A 101 5.56 -2.06 -9.49
CA LEU A 101 5.47 -1.13 -10.61
C LEU A 101 5.47 -1.81 -11.98
N ARG A 102 5.94 -3.06 -12.08
CA ARG A 102 6.04 -3.82 -13.34
C ARG A 102 4.72 -4.49 -13.73
N GLN A 103 3.81 -4.69 -12.78
CA GLN A 103 2.51 -5.34 -13.00
C GLN A 103 1.43 -4.33 -13.38
N GLN A 104 0.19 -4.76 -13.65
CA GLN A 104 -0.93 -3.82 -13.75
C GLN A 104 -1.26 -3.22 -12.37
N LYS A 105 -1.91 -2.05 -12.38
CA LYS A 105 -2.45 -1.37 -11.19
C LYS A 105 -3.92 -1.10 -11.39
N VAL A 106 -4.65 -1.15 -10.29
CA VAL A 106 -6.02 -0.64 -10.22
C VAL A 106 -5.95 0.85 -9.95
N LYS A 107 -6.59 1.64 -10.80
CA LYS A 107 -6.87 3.05 -10.60
C LYS A 107 -8.32 3.18 -10.13
N VAL A 108 -8.51 3.76 -8.95
CA VAL A 108 -9.81 4.16 -8.40
C VAL A 108 -9.85 5.68 -8.42
N VAL A 109 -10.90 6.24 -9.04
CA VAL A 109 -11.24 7.66 -8.94
C VAL A 109 -12.43 7.77 -8.01
N HIS A 110 -12.37 8.68 -7.05
CA HIS A 110 -13.42 8.92 -6.07
C HIS A 110 -13.48 10.40 -5.69
N HIS A 111 -14.61 10.82 -5.11
CA HIS A 111 -14.82 12.19 -4.64
C HIS A 111 -14.41 13.23 -5.71
N ASP A 112 -14.94 13.08 -6.91
CA ASP A 112 -14.79 13.95 -8.09
C ASP A 112 -13.38 14.03 -8.71
N SER A 113 -12.30 13.77 -7.95
CA SER A 113 -10.93 13.97 -8.45
C SER A 113 -9.82 13.23 -7.70
N LEU A 114 -10.09 12.65 -6.53
CA LEU A 114 -9.08 11.91 -5.79
C LEU A 114 -8.79 10.59 -6.50
N LYS A 115 -7.49 10.29 -6.61
CA LYS A 115 -7.01 9.09 -7.30
C LYS A 115 -6.30 8.20 -6.31
N LEU A 116 -6.65 6.92 -6.33
CA LEU A 116 -5.89 5.86 -5.67
C LEU A 116 -5.38 4.89 -6.74
N PHE A 117 -4.07 4.66 -6.76
CA PHE A 117 -3.46 3.58 -7.53
C PHE A 117 -2.99 2.50 -6.58
N PHE A 118 -3.38 1.25 -6.83
CA PHE A 118 -2.88 0.13 -6.03
C PHE A 118 -2.66 -1.14 -6.82
N ASN A 119 -1.80 -2.00 -6.28
CA ASN A 119 -1.79 -3.42 -6.59
C ASN A 119 -1.21 -4.20 -5.40
N PHE A 120 -1.28 -5.52 -5.47
CA PHE A 120 -0.63 -6.41 -4.53
C PHE A 120 0.58 -7.04 -5.18
N THR A 121 1.50 -7.55 -4.36
CA THR A 121 2.61 -8.38 -4.84
C THR A 121 2.12 -9.58 -5.67
N ASP A 122 0.93 -10.10 -5.32
CA ASP A 122 0.22 -11.14 -6.06
C ASP A 122 -0.71 -10.50 -7.12
N SER A 123 -0.42 -10.78 -8.39
CA SER A 123 -1.21 -10.26 -9.51
C SER A 123 -2.62 -10.85 -9.57
N LEU A 124 -2.81 -12.11 -9.16
CA LEU A 124 -4.15 -12.73 -9.12
C LEU A 124 -5.02 -12.02 -8.08
N LYS A 125 -4.47 -11.79 -6.89
CA LYS A 125 -5.16 -10.99 -5.85
C LYS A 125 -5.53 -9.59 -6.37
N THR A 126 -4.65 -8.96 -7.15
CA THR A 126 -4.92 -7.66 -7.77
C THR A 126 -6.13 -7.74 -8.71
N MET A 127 -6.17 -8.75 -9.58
CA MET A 127 -7.27 -8.92 -10.51
C MET A 127 -8.59 -9.27 -9.82
N THR A 128 -8.59 -10.23 -8.90
CA THR A 128 -9.81 -10.58 -8.16
C THR A 128 -10.37 -9.40 -7.37
N THR A 129 -9.50 -8.57 -6.79
CA THR A 129 -9.93 -7.34 -6.09
C THR A 129 -10.51 -6.32 -7.07
N TYR A 130 -9.88 -6.13 -8.23
CA TYR A 130 -10.40 -5.26 -9.29
C TYR A 130 -11.80 -5.69 -9.74
N GLU A 131 -11.97 -6.96 -10.10
CA GLU A 131 -13.25 -7.51 -10.57
C GLU A 131 -14.33 -7.40 -9.50
N THR A 132 -13.99 -7.70 -8.24
CA THR A 132 -14.93 -7.57 -7.12
C THR A 132 -15.40 -6.13 -6.95
N LEU A 133 -14.48 -5.16 -6.94
CA LEU A 133 -14.84 -3.75 -6.82
C LEU A 133 -15.63 -3.27 -8.04
N LYS A 134 -15.24 -3.67 -9.25
CA LYS A 134 -15.92 -3.30 -10.49
C LYS A 134 -17.38 -3.76 -10.48
N ASN A 135 -17.64 -5.02 -10.13
CA ASN A 135 -18.99 -5.58 -10.04
C ASN A 135 -19.85 -4.93 -8.96
N MET A 136 -19.22 -4.47 -7.86
CA MET A 136 -19.94 -3.79 -6.79
C MET A 136 -20.31 -2.34 -7.15
N VAL A 137 -19.50 -1.65 -7.96
CA VAL A 137 -19.72 -0.25 -8.35
C VAL A 137 -20.63 -0.15 -9.57
N ASP A 138 -20.39 -0.95 -10.60
CA ASP A 138 -21.14 -0.86 -11.86
C ASP A 138 -22.35 -1.80 -11.93
N GLY A 139 -22.48 -2.72 -10.97
CA GLY A 139 -23.40 -3.84 -11.02
C GLY A 139 -22.81 -5.06 -11.75
N PRO A 140 -23.38 -6.27 -11.57
CA PRO A 140 -22.93 -7.46 -12.30
C PRO A 140 -23.23 -7.32 -13.80
N GLU A 141 -22.23 -7.61 -14.64
CA GLU A 141 -22.41 -7.84 -16.09
C GLU A 141 -23.14 -9.16 -16.37
#